data_AF-A0A3G9GY04-F1
#
_entry.id   AF-A0A3G9GY04-F1
#
_cell.length_a   1.000
_cell.length_b   1.000
_cell.length_c   1.000
_cell.angle_alpha   90.00
_cell.angle_beta   90.00
_cell.angle_gamma   90.00
#
_symmetry.space_group_name_H-M   'P 1'
#
loop_
_entity.id
_entity.type
_entity.pdbx_description
1 polymer ?
#
loop_
_entity_poly.entity_id
_entity_poly.type
_entity_poly.pdbx_seq_one_letter_code
_entity_poly.pdbx_strand_id
1 'polypeptide(L)'
;MSDLEFWEYFFVIGSILTYICWGFVFAVQALLLMHGRPEAVEWLKGRYSYRSFRREMIVFMPMIYLFYILLEIVPGLIGLEDAVIKFSPKELSERAEEVLE
;
A
#
# COMPACT_ATOMS: atom_id res chain seq x y z
N MET A 1 33.34 -9.76 -9.87
CA MET A 1 32.17 -10.16 -9.06
C MET A 1 32.17 -11.66 -9.03
N SER A 2 32.24 -12.26 -7.84
CA SER A 2 32.09 -13.72 -7.70
C SER A 2 30.64 -14.13 -7.96
N ASP A 3 30.40 -15.39 -8.32
CA ASP A 3 29.04 -15.89 -8.53
C ASP A 3 28.18 -15.73 -7.27
N LEU A 4 28.77 -15.92 -6.08
CA LEU A 4 28.09 -15.73 -4.81
C LEU A 4 27.65 -14.28 -4.60
N GLU A 5 28.54 -13.31 -4.87
CA GLU A 5 28.22 -11.88 -4.78
C GLU A 5 27.09 -11.50 -5.75
N PHE A 6 27.12 -12.03 -6.98
CA PHE A 6 26.06 -11.78 -7.97
C PHE A 6 24.69 -12.23 -7.45
N TRP A 7 24.60 -13.47 -6.95
CA TRP A 7 23.34 -14.01 -6.43
C TRP A 7 22.87 -13.25 -5.19
N GLU A 8 23.77 -12.85 -4.30
CA GLU A 8 23.44 -12.01 -3.15
C GLU A 8 22.82 -10.69 -3.59
N TYR A 9 23.48 -9.94 -4.47
CA TYR A 9 22.92 -8.68 -5.00
C TYR A 9 21.60 -8.90 -5.73
N PHE A 10 21.49 -9.97 -6.51
CA PHE A 10 20.27 -10.29 -7.24
C PHE A 10 19.09 -10.49 -6.27
N PHE A 11 19.25 -11.27 -5.20
CA PHE A 11 18.17 -11.51 -4.24
C PHE A 11 17.87 -10.27 -3.38
N VAL A 12 18.91 -9.54 -2.96
CA VAL A 12 18.73 -8.32 -2.15
C VAL A 12 18.02 -7.24 -2.97
N ILE A 13 18.53 -6.91 -4.15
CA ILE A 13 17.93 -5.87 -5.02
C ILE A 13 16.57 -6.34 -5.52
N GLY A 14 16.43 -7.61 -5.91
CA GLY A 14 15.16 -8.18 -6.37
C GLY A 14 14.07 -8.13 -5.29
N SER A 15 14.41 -8.45 -4.05
CA SER A 15 13.44 -8.37 -2.93
C SER A 15 13.08 -6.93 -2.59
N ILE A 16 14.03 -5.99 -2.62
CA ILE A 16 13.77 -4.55 -2.43
C ILE A 16 12.84 -4.02 -3.53
N LEU A 17 13.14 -4.30 -4.79
CA LEU A 17 12.30 -3.86 -5.91
C LEU A 17 10.91 -4.48 -5.84
N THR A 18 10.81 -5.77 -5.48
CA THR A 18 9.52 -6.43 -5.29
C THR A 18 8.73 -5.78 -4.17
N TYR A 19 9.38 -5.47 -3.03
CA TYR A 19 8.75 -4.78 -1.92
C TYR A 19 8.24 -3.39 -2.32
N ILE A 20 9.04 -2.60 -3.04
CA ILE A 20 8.66 -1.26 -3.50
C ILE A 20 7.51 -1.34 -4.50
N CYS A 21 7.62 -2.17 -5.54
CA CYS A 21 6.61 -2.28 -6.58
C CYS A 21 5.28 -2.85 -6.05
N TRP A 22 5.34 -3.93 -5.28
CA TRP A 22 4.12 -4.53 -4.71
C TRP A 22 3.52 -3.65 -3.62
N GLY A 23 4.36 -3.06 -2.76
CA GLY A 23 3.93 -2.09 -1.75
C GLY A 23 3.30 -0.84 -2.34
N PHE A 24 3.78 -0.38 -3.51
CA PHE A 24 3.16 0.72 -4.27
C PHE A 24 1.74 0.33 -4.72
N VAL A 25 1.58 -0.84 -5.35
CA VAL A 25 0.27 -1.34 -5.79
C VAL A 25 -0.68 -1.48 -4.61
N PHE A 26 -0.20 -2.09 -3.52
CA PHE A 26 -0.98 -2.28 -2.30
C PHE A 26 -1.41 -0.93 -1.69
N ALA A 27 -0.50 0.04 -1.58
CA ALA A 27 -0.79 1.35 -1.01
C ALA A 27 -1.83 2.11 -1.84
N VAL A 28 -1.74 2.08 -3.17
CA VAL A 28 -2.74 2.68 -4.06
C VAL A 28 -4.10 2.01 -3.87
N GLN A 29 -4.16 0.68 -3.83
CA GLN A 29 -5.41 -0.04 -3.64
C GLN A 29 -6.03 0.23 -2.26
N ALA A 30 -5.21 0.33 -1.22
CA ALA A 30 -5.66 0.70 0.12
C ALA A 30 -6.27 2.12 0.14
N LEU A 31 -5.65 3.08 -0.53
CA LEU A 31 -6.19 4.43 -0.70
C LEU A 31 -7.51 4.42 -1.46
N LEU A 32 -7.60 3.69 -2.58
CA LEU A 32 -8.83 3.59 -3.38
C LEU A 32 -9.97 2.92 -2.58
N LEU A 33 -9.64 1.91 -1.76
CA LEU A 33 -10.57 1.27 -0.85
C LEU A 33 -11.11 2.27 0.17
N MET A 34 -10.25 3.12 0.75
CA MET A 34 -10.66 4.23 1.64
C MET A 34 -11.52 5.31 0.95
N HIS A 35 -11.56 5.36 -0.38
CA HIS A 35 -12.48 6.24 -1.11
C HIS A 35 -13.71 5.52 -1.65
N GLY A 36 -13.89 4.24 -1.31
CA GLY A 36 -15.05 3.45 -1.72
C GLY A 36 -15.10 3.15 -3.21
N ARG A 37 -13.94 3.11 -3.87
CA ARG A 37 -13.87 2.78 -5.29
C ARG A 37 -14.21 1.30 -5.50
N PRO A 38 -15.21 0.97 -6.33
CA PRO A 38 -15.66 -0.41 -6.53
C PRO A 38 -14.55 -1.30 -7.08
N GLU A 39 -13.65 -0.75 -7.89
CA GLU A 39 -12.51 -1.48 -8.48
C GLU A 39 -11.55 -2.00 -7.40
N ALA A 40 -11.36 -1.22 -6.33
CA ALA A 40 -10.52 -1.63 -5.20
C ALA A 40 -11.19 -2.74 -4.37
N VAL A 41 -12.51 -2.68 -4.24
CA VAL A 41 -13.30 -3.74 -3.58
C VAL A 41 -13.21 -5.05 -4.37
N GLU A 42 -13.37 -5.00 -5.70
CA GLU A 42 -13.24 -6.18 -6.56
C GLU A 42 -11.82 -6.76 -6.52
N TRP A 43 -10.81 -5.91 -6.61
CA TRP A 43 -9.41 -6.32 -6.49
C TRP A 43 -9.12 -7.00 -5.14
N LEU A 44 -9.65 -6.44 -4.05
CA LEU A 44 -9.47 -6.95 -2.72
C LEU A 44 -10.14 -8.33 -2.54
N LYS A 45 -11.42 -8.44 -2.94
CA LYS A 45 -12.18 -9.71 -2.87
C LYS A 45 -11.58 -10.82 -3.74
N GLY A 46 -10.99 -10.46 -4.88
CA GLY A 46 -10.36 -11.43 -5.78
C GLY A 46 -9.02 -11.97 -5.29
N ARG A 47 -8.37 -11.32 -4.31
CA ARG A 47 -6.98 -11.63 -3.93
C ARG A 47 -6.77 -11.92 -2.45
N TYR A 48 -7.64 -11.43 -1.57
CA TYR A 48 -7.41 -11.47 -0.13
C TYR A 48 -8.55 -12.13 0.64
N SER A 49 -8.16 -12.85 1.70
CA SER A 49 -8.98 -12.96 2.92
C SER A 49 -8.60 -11.83 3.87
N TYR A 50 -9.49 -11.46 4.79
CA TYR A 50 -9.21 -10.41 5.78
C TYR A 50 -7.89 -10.65 6.53
N ARG A 51 -7.65 -11.91 6.96
CA ARG A 51 -6.39 -12.30 7.63
C ARG A 51 -5.15 -12.13 6.76
N SER A 52 -5.25 -12.35 5.45
CA SER A 52 -4.13 -12.14 4.53
C SER A 52 -3.90 -10.65 4.28
N PHE A 53 -4.98 -9.89 4.07
CA PHE A 53 -4.90 -8.45 3.88
C PHE A 53 -4.26 -7.76 5.09
N ARG A 54 -4.70 -8.09 6.30
CA ARG A 54 -4.15 -7.51 7.54
C ARG A 54 -2.65 -7.78 7.68
N ARG A 55 -2.16 -8.94 7.25
CA ARG A 55 -0.71 -9.25 7.25
C ARG A 55 0.04 -8.39 6.24
N GLU A 56 -0.45 -8.28 5.02
CA GLU A 56 0.17 -7.42 4.01
C GLU A 56 0.11 -5.94 4.38
N MET A 57 -0.97 -5.48 5.00
CA MET A 57 -1.09 -4.12 5.52
C MET A 57 0.02 -3.80 6.53
N ILE A 58 0.38 -4.74 7.40
CA ILE A 58 1.50 -4.58 8.35
C ILE A 58 2.85 -4.54 7.61
N VAL A 59 3.06 -5.46 6.65
CA VAL A 59 4.30 -5.54 5.87
C VAL A 59 4.54 -4.27 5.05
N PHE A 60 3.49 -3.74 4.41
CA PHE A 60 3.55 -2.57 3.54
C PHE A 60 3.21 -1.27 4.26
N MET A 61 3.08 -1.27 5.58
CA MET A 61 2.78 -0.06 6.34
C MET A 61 3.76 1.10 6.06
N PRO A 62 5.09 0.88 5.90
CA PRO A 62 6.00 1.93 5.46
C PRO A 62 5.63 2.55 4.11
N MET A 63 5.22 1.74 3.14
CA MET A 63 4.80 2.21 1.81
C MET A 63 3.48 2.96 1.85
N ILE A 64 2.53 2.49 2.67
CA ILE A 64 1.25 3.16 2.89
C ILE A 64 1.47 4.56 3.50
N TYR A 65 2.33 4.66 4.53
CA TYR A 65 2.69 5.94 5.13
C TYR A 65 3.43 6.87 4.16
N LEU A 66 4.32 6.33 3.32
CA LEU A 66 4.99 7.11 2.28
C LEU A 66 3.95 7.77 1.35
N PHE A 67 2.96 7.01 0.90
CA PHE A 67 1.90 7.53 0.05
C PHE A 67 1.00 8.55 0.75
N TYR A 68 0.69 8.32 2.03
CA TYR A 68 -0.02 9.30 2.83
C TYR A 68 0.74 10.62 2.92
N ILE A 69 2.04 10.57 3.24
CA ILE A 69 2.90 11.75 3.26
C ILE A 69 2.89 12.46 1.91
N LEU A 70 2.98 11.72 0.81
CA LEU A 70 2.92 12.30 -0.54
C LEU A 70 1.57 12.96 -0.83
N LEU A 71 0.45 12.40 -0.35
CA LEU A 71 -0.90 12.89 -0.62
C LEU A 71 -1.41 13.92 0.40
N GLU A 72 -0.75 14.09 1.54
CA GLU A 72 -1.07 15.13 2.51
C GLU A 72 -0.10 16.30 2.43
N ILE A 73 1.22 16.03 2.40
CA ILE A 73 2.25 17.08 2.43
C ILE A 73 2.39 17.77 1.07
N VAL A 74 2.37 17.02 -0.05
CA VAL A 74 2.56 17.63 -1.37
C VAL A 74 1.42 18.57 -1.73
N PRO A 75 0.13 18.23 -1.54
CA PRO A 75 -0.98 19.16 -1.79
C PRO A 75 -0.91 20.42 -0.94
N GLY A 76 -0.51 20.29 0.34
CA GLY A 76 -0.26 21.44 1.22
C GLY A 76 0.86 22.35 0.72
N LEU A 77 1.91 21.81 0.12
CA LEU A 77 3.02 22.59 -0.45
C LEU A 77 2.65 23.31 -1.76
N ILE A 78 1.68 22.79 -2.53
CA ILE A 78 1.26 23.35 -3.82
C ILE A 78 -0.07 24.14 -3.75
N GLY A 79 -0.59 24.39 -2.54
CA GLY A 79 -1.78 25.21 -2.30
C GLY A 79 -3.11 24.51 -2.62
N LEU A 80 -3.14 23.18 -2.66
CA LEU A 80 -4.33 22.34 -2.86
C LEU A 80 -4.83 21.79 -1.52
N GLU A 81 -5.12 22.68 -0.57
CA GLU A 81 -5.53 22.34 0.80
C GLU A 81 -6.85 21.54 0.84
N ASP A 82 -7.74 21.76 -0.13
CA ASP A 82 -9.02 21.03 -0.25
C ASP A 82 -8.85 19.58 -0.74
N ALA A 83 -7.67 19.19 -1.20
CA ALA A 83 -7.38 17.86 -1.76
C ALA A 83 -6.72 16.90 -0.75
N VAL A 84 -6.61 17.29 0.54
CA VAL A 84 -5.97 16.47 1.56
C VAL A 84 -6.75 15.19 1.81
N ILE A 85 -6.13 14.06 1.46
CA ILE A 85 -6.65 12.74 1.74
C ILE A 85 -6.20 12.33 3.15
N LYS A 86 -7.15 12.24 4.09
CA LYS A 86 -6.88 11.72 5.44
C LYS A 86 -6.79 10.20 5.39
N PHE A 87 -5.62 9.66 5.71
CA PHE A 87 -5.42 8.23 5.84
C PHE A 87 -5.46 7.81 7.31
N SER A 88 -6.17 6.72 7.60
CA SER A 88 -6.24 6.12 8.94
C SER A 88 -6.05 4.60 8.80
N PRO A 89 -4.96 4.03 9.35
CA PRO A 89 -4.76 2.58 9.33
C PRO A 89 -5.92 1.80 9.97
N LYS A 90 -6.56 2.39 10.99
CA LYS A 90 -7.73 1.82 11.66
C LYS A 90 -8.91 1.75 10.72
N GLU A 91 -9.21 2.86 10.06
CA GLU A 91 -10.32 2.96 9.09
C GLU A 91 -10.11 2.02 7.89
N LEU A 92 -8.87 1.93 7.40
CA LEU A 92 -8.52 0.97 6.35
C LEU A 92 -8.80 -0.47 6.77
N SER A 93 -8.42 -0.84 8.01
CA SER A 93 -8.65 -2.18 8.54
C SER A 93 -10.15 -2.46 8.71
N GLU A 94 -10.90 -1.53 9.28
CA GLU A 94 -12.35 -1.65 9.49
C GLU A 94 -13.06 -1.83 8.14
N ARG A 95 -12.70 -1.03 7.15
CA ARG A 95 -13.30 -1.11 5.81
C ARG A 95 -12.92 -2.38 5.05
N ALA A 96 -11.71 -2.89 5.25
CA ALA A 96 -11.33 -4.18 4.70
C ALA A 96 -12.08 -5.34 5.36
N GLU A 97 -12.38 -5.23 6.66
CA GLU A 97 -13.19 -6.21 7.40
C GLU A 97 -14.62 -6.23 6.86
N GLU A 98 -15.28 -5.08 6.74
CA GLU A 98 -16.62 -4.93 6.16
C GLU A 98 -16.76 -5.49 4.73
N VAL A 99 -15.66 -5.47 3.96
CA VAL A 99 -15.65 -5.92 2.57
C VAL A 99 -15.37 -7.41 2.44
N LEU A 100 -14.61 -7.99 3.37
CA LEU A 100 -14.06 -9.35 3.27
C LEU A 100 -14.69 -10.35 4.25
N GLU A 101 -15.46 -9.90 5.23
CA GLU A 101 -16.25 -10.71 6.17
C GLU A 101 -17.75 -10.46 5.97
#